data_AF-A0A7X4AF61-F1
#
_entry.id   AF-A0A7X4AF61-F1
#
_cell.length_a   1.000
_cell.length_b   1.000
_cell.length_c   1.000
_cell.angle_alpha   90.00
_cell.angle_beta   90.00
_cell.angle_gamma   90.00
#
_symmetry.space_group_name_H-M   'P 1'
#
loop_
_entity.id
_entity.type
_entity.pdbx_description
1 polymer ?
#
loop_
_entity_poly.entity_id
_entity_poly.type
_entity_poly.pdbx_seq_one_letter_code
_entity_poly.pdbx_strand_id
1 'polypeptide(L)' 'MKAIQVTFDEALLARLDRHALVRERSRSAVLREAASAFLKRKEAEEIDRKYREGYADACGLDRELGEWAAQAVWPEE' A
#
# COMPACT_ATOMS: atom_id res chain seq x y z
N MET A 1 -18.47 -15.35 -3.79
CA MET A 1 -18.54 -13.91 -4.12
C MET A 1 -19.93 -13.39 -3.80
N LYS A 2 -20.06 -12.16 -3.29
CA LYS A 2 -21.36 -11.50 -3.04
C LYS A 2 -21.58 -10.43 -4.11
N ALA A 3 -22.74 -10.43 -4.77
CA ALA A 3 -23.10 -9.37 -5.71
C ALA A 3 -23.48 -8.10 -4.93
N ILE A 4 -22.99 -6.96 -5.40
CA ILE A 4 -23.30 -5.64 -4.85
C ILE A 4 -23.67 -4.71 -6.00
N GLN A 5 -24.46 -3.68 -5.71
CA GLN A 5 -24.71 -2.58 -6.62
C GLN A 5 -23.88 -1.38 -6.16
N VAL A 6 -23.22 -0.72 -7.11
CA VAL A 6 -22.38 0.46 -6.90
C VAL A 6 -22.64 1.44 -8.03
N THR A 7 -22.76 2.71 -7.70
CA THR A 7 -22.95 3.80 -8.66
C THR A 7 -21.62 4.19 -9.27
N PHE A 8 -21.63 4.46 -10.57
CA PHE A 8 -20.47 4.91 -11.34
C PHE A 8 -20.84 6.14 -12.14
N ASP A 9 -19.87 7.02 -12.33
CA ASP A 9 -19.96 8.06 -13.35
C ASP A 9 -20.11 7.42 -14.74
N GLU A 10 -21.06 7.93 -15.52
CA GLU A 10 -21.42 7.35 -16.82
C GLU A 10 -20.26 7.42 -17.82
N ALA A 11 -19.53 8.54 -17.84
CA ALA A 11 -18.40 8.72 -18.73
C ALA A 11 -17.25 7.77 -18.37
N LEU A 12 -17.01 7.57 -17.07
CA LEU A 12 -16.03 6.61 -16.57
C LEU A 12 -16.42 5.17 -16.96
N LEU A 13 -17.69 4.79 -16.78
CA LEU A 13 -18.17 3.46 -17.12
C LEU A 13 -18.04 3.20 -18.63
N ALA A 14 -18.43 4.16 -19.47
CA ALA A 14 -18.28 4.06 -20.92
C ALA A 14 -16.82 3.99 -21.37
N ARG A 15 -15.90 4.66 -20.65
CA ARG A 15 -14.46 4.54 -20.91
C ARG A 15 -13.93 3.17 -20.51
N LEU A 16 -14.36 2.64 -19.37
CA LEU A 16 -14.00 1.32 -18.90
C LEU A 16 -14.42 0.24 -19.90
N ASP A 17 -15.67 0.29 -20.37
CA ASP A 17 -16.23 -0.70 -21.32
C ASP A 17 -15.57 -0.71 -22.70
N ARG A 18 -14.99 0.41 -23.11
CA ARG A 18 -14.23 0.51 -24.37
C ARG A 18 -12.85 -0.12 -24.26
N HIS A 19 -12.34 -0.34 -23.06
CA HIS A 19 -11.00 -0.89 -22.85
C HIS A 19 -10.95 -2.38 -23.20
N ALA A 20 -9.97 -2.80 -24.01
CA ALA A 20 -9.84 -4.18 -24.48
C ALA A 20 -9.80 -5.21 -23.34
N LEU A 21 -9.05 -4.91 -22.27
CA LEU A 21 -9.01 -5.73 -21.05
C LEU A 21 -10.39 -5.97 -20.42
N VAL A 22 -11.32 -5.02 -20.49
CA VAL A 22 -12.68 -5.16 -19.93
C VAL A 22 -13.59 -5.94 -20.89
N ARG A 23 -13.25 -5.98 -22.17
CA ARG A 23 -13.94 -6.84 -23.15
C ARG A 23 -13.52 -8.29 -23.01
N GLU A 24 -12.26 -8.55 -22.68
CA GLU A 24 -11.73 -9.89 -22.42
C GLU A 24 -12.02 -10.38 -20.99
N ARG A 25 -12.08 -9.46 -20.02
CA ARG A 25 -12.36 -9.74 -18.61
C ARG A 25 -13.62 -9.00 -18.16
N SER A 26 -14.59 -9.71 -17.58
CA SER A 26 -15.83 -9.08 -17.09
C SER A 26 -15.57 -7.86 -16.21
N ARG A 27 -16.48 -6.87 -16.24
CA ARG A 27 -16.41 -5.65 -15.41
C ARG A 27 -16.08 -5.96 -13.95
N SER A 28 -16.72 -6.98 -13.38
CA SER A 28 -16.49 -7.42 -12.00
C SER A 28 -15.05 -7.87 -11.75
N ALA A 29 -14.36 -8.48 -12.73
CA ALA A 29 -12.96 -8.87 -12.60
C ALA A 29 -12.05 -7.65 -12.51
N VAL A 30 -12.26 -6.67 -13.39
CA VAL A 30 -11.48 -5.43 -13.42
C VAL A 30 -11.72 -4.60 -12.15
N LEU A 31 -12.97 -4.51 -11.68
CA LEU A 31 -13.28 -3.82 -10.43
C LEU A 31 -12.65 -4.47 -9.20
N ARG A 32 -12.58 -5.81 -9.16
CA ARG A 32 -11.87 -6.51 -8.08
C ARG A 32 -10.38 -6.20 -8.10
N GLU A 33 -9.76 -6.25 -9.28
CA GLU A 33 -8.34 -5.94 -9.44
C GLU A 33 -8.04 -4.50 -9.02
N ALA A 34 -8.86 -3.54 -9.46
CA ALA A 34 -8.76 -2.14 -9.07
C ALA A 34 -8.92 -1.94 -7.56
N ALA A 35 -9.90 -2.60 -6.92
CA ALA A 35 -10.10 -2.52 -5.48
C ALA A 35 -8.91 -3.10 -4.71
N SER A 36 -8.39 -4.27 -5.12
CA SER A 36 -7.20 -4.86 -4.51
C SER A 36 -5.96 -3.97 -4.68
N ALA A 37 -5.75 -3.40 -5.85
CA ALA A 37 -4.63 -2.48 -6.10
C ALA A 37 -4.74 -1.19 -5.27
N PHE A 38 -5.96 -0.65 -5.12
CA PHE A 38 -6.21 0.50 -4.28
C PHE A 38 -5.88 0.23 -2.80
N LEU A 39 -6.35 -0.89 -2.26
CA LEU A 39 -6.09 -1.26 -0.87
C LEU A 39 -4.60 -1.47 -0.60
N LYS A 40 -3.91 -2.22 -1.47
CA LYS A 40 -2.45 -2.43 -1.36
C LYS A 40 -1.67 -1.12 -1.34
N ARG A 41 -2.03 -0.18 -2.23
CA ARG A 41 -1.41 1.14 -2.23
C ARG A 41 -1.66 1.89 -0.93
N LYS A 42 -2.89 1.83 -0.41
CA LYS A 42 -3.23 2.51 0.86
C LYS A 42 -2.47 1.91 2.04
N GLU A 43 -2.32 0.59 2.09
CA GLU A 43 -1.50 -0.07 3.11
C GLU A 43 -0.04 0.39 3.05
N ALA A 44 0.55 0.45 1.84
CA ALA A 44 1.91 0.96 1.66
C ALA A 44 2.05 2.43 2.09
N GLU A 45 1.11 3.29 1.65
CA GLU A 45 1.08 4.71 2.05
C GLU A 45 0.98 4.88 3.58
N GLU A 46 0.22 4.02 4.27
CA GLU A 46 0.13 4.03 5.73
C GLU A 46 1.41 3.57 6.42
N ILE A 47 2.06 2.53 5.90
CA ILE A 47 3.36 2.06 6.40
C ILE A 47 4.39 3.19 6.26
N ASP A 48 4.51 3.79 5.08
CA ASP A 48 5.44 4.90 4.84
C ASP A 48 5.17 6.11 5.75
N ARG A 49 3.89 6.40 6.02
CA ARG A 49 3.52 7.43 7.00
C ARG A 49 4.04 7.08 8.38
N LYS A 50 3.79 5.84 8.86
CA LYS A 50 4.24 5.38 10.18
C LYS A 50 5.76 5.39 10.31
N TYR A 51 6.49 4.99 9.27
CA TYR A 51 7.95 5.10 9.25
C TYR A 51 8.41 6.56 9.39
N ARG A 52 7.83 7.47 8.60
CA ARG A 52 8.16 8.89 8.71
C ARG A 52 7.86 9.45 10.09
N GLU A 53 6.70 9.14 10.66
CA GLU A 53 6.32 9.59 12.01
C GLU A 53 7.25 9.00 13.08
N GLY A 54 7.55 7.70 13.01
CA GLY A 54 8.40 7.01 13.98
C GLY A 54 9.86 7.45 13.96
N TYR A 55 10.38 7.86 12.80
CA TYR A 55 11.74 8.38 12.66
C TYR A 55 11.82 9.91 12.54
N ALA A 56 10.70 10.64 12.61
CA ALA A 56 10.70 12.11 12.51
C ALA A 56 11.45 12.76 13.67
N ASP A 57 11.38 12.15 14.85
CA ASP A 57 12.01 12.65 16.06
C ASP A 57 13.11 11.67 16.52
N ALA A 58 14.32 11.87 16.01
CA ALA A 58 15.50 11.05 16.34
C ALA A 58 15.93 11.16 17.82
N CYS A 59 15.25 11.99 18.62
CA CYS A 59 15.61 12.35 20.00
C CYS A 59 15.65 11.17 21.01
N GLY A 60 15.22 9.96 20.65
CA GLY A 60 15.27 8.78 21.53
C GLY A 60 16.24 7.67 21.12
N LEU A 61 16.63 7.62 19.84
CA LEU A 61 17.42 6.50 19.29
C LEU A 61 18.83 6.44 19.88
N ASP A 62 19.52 7.58 20.02
CA ASP A 62 20.87 7.62 20.60
C ASP A 62 20.90 7.18 22.07
N ARG A 63 19.83 7.48 22.82
CA ARG A 63 19.75 7.14 24.24
C ARG A 63 19.46 5.65 24.46
N GLU A 64 18.57 5.07 23.67
CA GLU A 64 18.19 3.64 23.81
C GLU A 64 19.18 2.70 23.11
N LEU A 65 19.76 3.11 21.97
CA LEU A 65 20.68 2.28 21.20
C LEU A 65 22.16 2.49 21.57
N GLY A 66 22.51 3.55 22.30
CA GLY A 66 23.89 3.80 22.71
C GLY A 66 24.50 2.66 23.53
N GLU A 67 23.72 2.02 24.40
CA GLU A 67 24.15 0.84 25.17
C GLU A 67 24.36 -0.40 24.28
N TRP A 68 23.57 -0.53 23.22
CA TRP A 68 23.67 -1.64 22.26
C TRP A 68 24.85 -1.47 21.30
N ALA A 69 25.20 -0.23 20.95
CA ALA A 69 26.35 0.06 20.08
C ALA A 69 27.67 -0.48 20.66
N ALA A 70 27.83 -0.44 21.99
CA ALA A 70 29.00 -1.00 22.67
C ALA A 70 29.07 -2.54 22.61
N GLN A 71 27.95 -3.21 22.35
CA GLN A 71 27.85 -4.68 22.24
C GLN A 71 27.95 -5.16 20.78
N ALA A 72 27.85 -4.26 19.79
CA ALA A 72 27.92 -4.57 18.36
C ALA A 72 29.36 -4.68 17.83
N VAL A 73 30.25 -5.31 18.60
CA VAL A 73 31.63 -5.58 18.17
C VAL A 73 31.65 -6.94 17.47
N TRP A 74 31.98 -6.94 16.17
CA TRP A 74 32.20 -8.18 15.45
C TRP A 74 33.52 -8.80 15.92
N PRO A 75 33.59 -10.13 16.17
CA PRO A 75 34.85 -10.77 16.52
C PRO A 75 35.85 -10.61 15.36
N GLU A 76 37.10 -10.31 15.69
CA GLU A 76 38.20 -10.47 14.73
C GLU A 76 38.41 -11.96 14.47
N GLU A 77 38.67 -12.31 13.21
CA GLU A 77 38.83 -13.70 12.73
C GLU A 77 39.83 -14.52 13.54
#